data_AF-A0A9E3YXJ5-F1
#
_entry.id   AF-A0A9E3YXJ5-F1
#
_cell.length_a   1.000
_cell.length_b   1.000
_cell.length_c   1.000
_cell.angle_alpha   90.00
_cell.angle_beta   90.00
_cell.angle_gamma   90.00
#
_symmetry.space_group_name_H-M   'P 1'
#
loop_
_entity.id
_entity.type
_entity.pdbx_description
1 polymer ?
#
loop_
_entity_poly.entity_id
_entity_poly.type
_entity_poly.pdbx_seq_one_letter_code
_entity_poly.pdbx_strand_id
1 'polypeptide(L)'
;MQVLEAELEQRWRAMFTALAAGDDVSPTQRLRAEGIMEAAVLMDVATPAALLDAMDHCYRSVYNRGIADDFGGDWQDFFTFPQIPAMAQRAPVYPSTKD
;
A
#
# COMPACT_ATOMS: atom_id res chain seq x y z
N MET A 1 7.23 12.51 16.51
CA MET A 1 6.68 11.15 16.65
C MET A 1 5.37 11.03 15.88
N GLN A 2 4.31 11.78 16.21
CA GLN A 2 3.08 11.89 15.38
C GLN A 2 3.32 12.32 13.93
N VAL A 3 4.42 13.04 13.67
CA VAL A 3 4.79 13.50 12.32
C VAL A 3 5.11 12.35 11.36
N LEU A 4 5.74 11.26 11.83
CA LEU A 4 6.10 10.12 10.98
C LEU A 4 4.86 9.31 10.58
N GLU A 5 3.97 9.06 11.53
CA GLU A 5 2.70 8.38 11.29
C GLU A 5 1.81 9.20 10.34
N ALA A 6 1.66 10.51 10.59
CA ALA A 6 0.89 11.40 9.71
C ALA A 6 1.47 11.46 8.29
N GLU A 7 2.79 11.48 8.14
CA GLU A 7 3.46 11.43 6.84
C GLU A 7 3.21 10.10 6.12
N LEU A 8 3.26 8.96 6.84
CA LEU A 8 2.94 7.65 6.28
C LEU A 8 1.47 7.57 5.84
N GLU A 9 0.55 8.03 6.67
CA GLU A 9 -0.89 8.09 6.33
C GLU A 9 -1.13 8.92 5.06
N GLN A 10 -0.50 10.10 4.97
CA GLN A 10 -0.62 10.95 3.80
C GLN A 10 -0.07 10.26 2.54
N ARG A 11 1.07 9.57 2.64
CA ARG A 11 1.68 8.85 1.52
C ARG A 11 0.84 7.66 1.08
N TRP A 12 0.38 6.84 2.01
CA TRP A 12 -0.51 5.71 1.70
C TRP A 12 -1.79 6.20 1.04
N ARG A 13 -2.43 7.24 1.61
CA ARG A 13 -3.66 7.80 1.04
C ARG A 13 -3.45 8.30 -0.37
N ALA A 14 -2.35 9.02 -0.64
CA ALA A 14 -2.03 9.50 -1.98
C ALA A 14 -1.83 8.34 -2.97
N MET A 15 -1.07 7.31 -2.60
CA MET A 15 -0.83 6.15 -3.46
C MET A 15 -2.11 5.36 -3.72
N PHE A 16 -2.87 5.02 -2.69
CA PHE A 16 -4.10 4.25 -2.82
C PHE A 16 -5.18 5.03 -3.59
N THR A 17 -5.28 6.34 -3.40
CA THR A 17 -6.21 7.17 -4.18
C THR A 17 -5.85 7.17 -5.66
N ALA A 18 -4.56 7.31 -6.00
CA ALA A 18 -4.09 7.25 -7.38
C ALA A 18 -4.39 5.88 -8.02
N LEU A 19 -4.03 4.79 -7.32
CA LEU A 19 -4.31 3.43 -7.79
C LEU A 19 -5.81 3.15 -7.95
N ALA A 20 -6.65 3.65 -7.04
CA ALA A 20 -8.10 3.53 -7.14
C ALA A 20 -8.68 4.32 -8.33
N ALA A 21 -8.04 5.42 -8.72
CA ALA A 21 -8.39 6.17 -9.93
C ALA A 21 -7.90 5.50 -11.23
N GLY A 22 -7.08 4.45 -11.12
CA GLY A 22 -6.44 3.79 -12.27
C GLY A 22 -5.15 4.46 -12.74
N ASP A 23 -4.61 5.38 -11.94
CA ASP A 23 -3.33 6.02 -12.21
C ASP A 23 -2.15 5.14 -11.74
N ASP A 24 -1.00 5.32 -12.37
CA ASP A 24 0.24 4.68 -11.95
C ASP A 24 0.81 5.35 -10.70
N VAL A 25 1.32 4.54 -9.77
CA VAL A 25 2.15 5.01 -8.65
C VAL A 25 3.62 4.79 -8.99
N SER A 26 4.41 5.87 -8.89
CA SER A 26 5.84 5.77 -9.18
C SER A 26 6.56 4.87 -8.16
N PRO A 27 7.56 4.07 -8.59
CA PRO A 27 8.35 3.26 -7.67
C PRO A 27 8.98 4.08 -6.53
N THR A 28 9.39 5.32 -6.82
CA THR A 28 10.01 6.20 -5.82
C THR A 28 9.05 6.60 -4.69
N GLN A 29 7.76 6.80 -4.98
CA GLN A 29 6.77 7.10 -3.93
C GLN A 29 6.61 5.91 -2.99
N ARG A 30 6.47 4.71 -3.56
CA ARG A 30 6.36 3.45 -2.81
C ARG A 30 7.60 3.20 -1.96
N LEU A 31 8.78 3.18 -2.56
CA LEU A 31 10.05 2.92 -1.87
C LEU A 31 10.34 3.92 -0.74
N ARG A 32 9.94 5.19 -0.89
CA ARG A 32 10.05 6.17 0.21
C ARG A 32 9.12 5.83 1.38
N ALA A 33 7.88 5.44 1.12
CA ALA A 33 6.96 5.05 2.18
C ALA A 33 7.47 3.79 2.90
N GLU A 34 7.92 2.78 2.16
CA GLU A 34 8.53 1.55 2.70
C GLU A 34 9.75 1.86 3.58
N GLY A 35 10.64 2.75 3.13
CA GLY A 35 11.80 3.16 3.93
C GLY A 35 11.43 3.93 5.20
N ILE A 36 10.35 4.73 5.18
CA ILE A 36 9.85 5.42 6.38
C ILE A 36 9.22 4.41 7.36
N MET A 37 8.50 3.40 6.86
CA MET A 37 7.96 2.32 7.69
C MET A 37 9.10 1.59 8.42
N GLU A 38 10.15 1.22 7.68
CA GLU A 38 11.33 0.56 8.25
C GLU A 38 12.03 1.46 9.29
N ALA A 39 12.22 2.74 8.98
CA ALA A 39 12.82 3.70 9.91
C ALA A 39 12.00 3.87 11.20
N ALA A 40 10.67 3.90 11.10
CA ALA A 40 9.80 4.01 12.27
C ALA A 40 9.96 2.81 13.21
N VAL A 41 10.14 1.61 12.67
CA VAL A 41 10.42 0.40 13.47
C VAL A 41 11.83 0.46 14.07
N LEU A 42 12.85 0.82 13.28
CA LEU A 42 14.23 0.92 13.76
C LEU A 42 14.42 1.95 14.88
N MET A 43 13.59 3.00 14.88
CA MET A 43 13.61 4.05 15.89
C MET A 43 12.69 3.76 17.10
N ASP A 44 12.10 2.57 17.17
CA ASP A 44 11.15 2.17 18.23
C ASP A 44 9.93 3.11 18.34
N VAL A 45 9.52 3.70 17.21
CA VAL A 45 8.37 4.61 17.13
C VAL A 45 7.07 3.82 16.93
N ALA A 46 7.11 2.74 16.16
CA ALA A 46 5.97 1.88 15.89
C ALA A 46 6.43 0.43 15.70
N THR A 47 5.51 -0.52 15.91
CA THR A 47 5.76 -1.93 15.57
C THR A 47 5.38 -2.19 14.12
N PRO A 48 5.96 -3.23 13.46
CA PRO A 48 5.52 -3.63 12.12
C PRO A 48 4.01 -3.88 12.06
N ALA A 49 3.44 -4.58 13.05
CA ALA A 49 2.01 -4.86 13.12
C ALA A 49 1.17 -3.59 13.16
N ALA A 50 1.54 -2.60 13.99
CA ALA A 50 0.82 -1.34 14.07
C ALA A 50 0.83 -0.56 12.74
N LEU A 51 1.96 -0.57 12.02
CA LEU A 51 2.06 0.07 10.71
C LEU A 51 1.25 -0.67 9.63
N LEU A 52 1.22 -2.00 9.66
CA LEU A 52 0.41 -2.81 8.76
C LEU A 52 -1.08 -2.57 9.00
N ASP A 53 -1.53 -2.50 10.25
CA ASP A 53 -2.91 -2.19 10.62
C ASP A 53 -3.31 -0.77 10.18
N ALA A 54 -2.43 0.23 10.39
CA ALA A 54 -2.66 1.59 9.95
C ALA A 54 -2.74 1.70 8.42
N MET A 55 -1.89 0.95 7.71
CA MET A 55 -1.93 0.85 6.25
C MET A 55 -3.25 0.22 5.77
N ASP A 56 -3.71 -0.88 6.37
CA ASP A 56 -5.00 -1.52 6.04
C ASP A 56 -6.18 -0.58 6.32
N HIS A 57 -6.13 0.19 7.42
CA HIS A 57 -7.14 1.21 7.71
C HIS A 57 -7.19 2.29 6.61
N CYS A 58 -6.03 2.78 6.17
CA CYS A 58 -5.95 3.75 5.09
C CYS A 58 -6.47 3.16 3.77
N TYR A 59 -6.11 1.91 3.48
CA TYR A 59 -6.59 1.17 2.31
C TYR A 59 -8.12 1.03 2.31
N ARG A 60 -8.72 0.61 3.43
CA ARG A 60 -10.18 0.52 3.61
C ARG A 60 -10.87 1.86 3.38
N SER A 61 -10.26 2.96 3.81
CA SER A 61 -10.84 4.29 3.61
C SER A 61 -10.95 4.71 2.14
N VAL A 62 -10.14 4.12 1.25
CA VAL A 62 -10.12 4.41 -0.19
C VAL A 62 -10.92 3.38 -0.98
N TYR A 63 -10.75 2.08 -0.69
CA TYR A 63 -11.32 0.99 -1.47
C TYR A 63 -12.64 0.42 -0.90
N ASN A 64 -13.03 0.84 0.30
CA ASN A 64 -14.18 0.31 1.05
C ASN A 64 -14.10 -1.21 1.33
N ARG A 65 -12.88 -1.76 1.35
CA ARG A 65 -12.52 -3.15 1.66
C ARG A 65 -11.05 -3.20 2.07
N GLY A 66 -10.62 -4.24 2.76
CA GLY A 66 -9.25 -4.39 3.25
C GLY A 66 -8.28 -4.99 2.23
N ILE A 67 -7.00 -4.93 2.55
CA ILE A 67 -5.93 -5.53 1.74
C ILE A 67 -6.15 -7.04 1.61
N ALA A 68 -6.51 -7.71 2.70
CA ALA A 68 -6.78 -9.15 2.68
C ALA A 68 -7.98 -9.53 1.80
N ASP A 69 -8.92 -8.61 1.58
CA ASP A 69 -10.08 -8.85 0.71
C ASP A 69 -9.66 -8.87 -0.77
N ASP A 70 -8.63 -8.09 -1.15
CA ASP A 70 -8.13 -8.00 -2.53
C ASP A 70 -6.94 -8.93 -2.83
N PHE A 71 -6.13 -9.27 -1.83
CA PHE A 71 -4.89 -10.05 -2.00
C PHE A 71 -4.89 -11.40 -1.27
N GLY A 72 -5.95 -11.75 -0.56
CA GLY A 72 -6.03 -12.97 0.26
C GLY A 72 -5.50 -12.79 1.68
N GLY A 73 -5.84 -13.71 2.58
CA GLY A 73 -5.44 -13.64 4.00
C GLY A 73 -3.94 -13.83 4.24
N ASP A 74 -3.26 -14.45 3.30
CA ASP A 74 -1.83 -14.76 3.25
C ASP A 74 -1.01 -13.73 2.46
N TRP A 75 -1.59 -12.56 2.15
CA TRP A 75 -0.94 -11.55 1.32
C TRP A 75 0.47 -11.12 1.80
N GLN A 76 0.75 -11.21 3.10
CA GLN A 76 2.06 -10.84 3.68
C GLN A 76 3.18 -11.84 3.34
N ASP A 77 2.84 -13.04 2.88
CA ASP A 77 3.82 -14.01 2.37
C ASP A 77 4.44 -13.53 1.05
N PHE A 78 3.72 -12.67 0.32
CA PHE A 78 4.15 -12.11 -0.97
C PHE A 78 4.64 -10.66 -0.84
N PHE A 79 4.12 -9.92 0.13
CA PHE A 79 4.50 -8.54 0.44
C PHE A 79 4.96 -8.45 1.90
N THR A 80 6.15 -8.98 2.16
CA THR A 80 6.71 -8.99 3.51
C THR A 80 7.05 -7.57 3.94
N PHE A 81 6.73 -7.22 5.19
CA PHE A 81 7.06 -5.91 5.75
C PHE A 81 8.52 -5.52 5.43
N PRO A 82 8.79 -4.30 4.94
CA PRO A 82 7.87 -3.15 4.84
C PRO A 82 7.12 -3.01 3.50
N GLN A 83 7.10 -4.03 2.64
CA GLN A 83 6.58 -3.92 1.28
C GLN A 83 5.09 -3.58 1.22
N ILE A 84 4.74 -2.64 0.35
CA ILE A 84 3.37 -2.18 0.15
C ILE A 84 2.79 -2.87 -1.11
N PRO A 85 1.61 -3.51 -1.04
CA PRO A 85 0.94 -4.14 -2.19
C PRO A 85 0.28 -3.10 -3.12
N ALA A 86 1.04 -2.09 -3.54
CA ALA A 86 0.61 -0.97 -4.39
C ALA A 86 0.65 -1.35 -5.88
N MET A 87 -0.12 -2.37 -6.25
CA MET A 87 -0.23 -2.87 -7.62
C MET A 87 -1.42 -2.22 -8.33
N ALA A 88 -1.20 -1.67 -9.52
CA ALA A 88 -2.29 -1.19 -10.38
C ALA A 88 -3.16 -2.36 -10.85
N GLN A 89 -4.46 -2.12 -11.02
CA GLN A 89 -5.32 -3.09 -11.68
C GLN A 89 -4.83 -3.33 -13.10
N ARG A 90 -4.85 -4.60 -13.52
CA ARG A 90 -4.45 -4.97 -14.88
C ARG A 90 -5.38 -4.27 -15.88
N ALA A 91 -4.80 -3.50 -16.79
CA ALA A 91 -5.56 -2.86 -17.86
C ALA A 91 -6.36 -3.91 -18.67
N PRO A 92 -7.61 -3.62 -19.07
CA PRO A 92 -8.40 -4.53 -19.87
C PRO A 92 -7.69 -4.77 -21.21
N VAL A 93 -7.27 -6.02 -21.44
CA VAL A 93 -6.66 -6.43 -22.70
C VAL A 93 -7.77 -6.91 -23.62
N TYR A 94 -8.06 -6.16 -24.68
CA TYR A 94 -8.95 -6.61 -25.74
C TYR A 94 -8.15 -7.48 -26.72
N PRO A 95 -8.58 -8.72 -27.02
CA PRO A 95 -7.90 -9.56 -28.00
C PRO A 95 -7.98 -8.91 -29.39
N SER A 96 -6.83 -8.71 -30.03
CA SER A 96 -6.73 -8.14 -31.39
C SER A 96 -6.98 -9.17 -32.49
N THR A 97 -7.16 -10.43 -32.14
CA THR A 97 -7.49 -11.54 -33.05
C THR A 97 -8.71 -12.28 -32.53
N LYS A 98 -9.63 -12.62 -33.43
CA LYS A 98 -10.71 -13.57 -33.17
C LYS A 98 -10.13 -14.98 -33.10
N ASP A 99 -10.62 -15.79 -32.17
CA ASP A 99 -10.38 -17.24 -32.13
C ASP A 99 -10.78 -17.92 -33.45
#